data_AF-A0A0W0WDS1-F1
#
_entry.id   AF-A0A0W0WDS1-F1
#
_cell.length_a   1.000
_cell.length_b   1.000
_cell.length_c   1.000
_cell.angle_alpha   90.00
_cell.angle_beta   90.00
_cell.angle_gamma   90.00
#
_symmetry.space_group_name_H-M   'P 1'
#
loop_
_entity.id
_entity.type
_entity.pdbx_description
1 polymer ?
#
loop_
_entity_poly.entity_id
_entity_poly.type
_entity_poly.pdbx_seq_one_letter_code
_entity_poly.pdbx_strand_id
1 'polypeptide(L)'
;MWEKIIIIIGCSLISFSLSLNTWAVPQQIYTNQNYLEAIRTRDELNIQSIDDVFQFIFNQLPDEVTVYPTENYYYYSFYHNGIELSGNIRLDALDRDKGIVHFAYFSTYNRWNEELINKYKKFAAKDNLQVKKISDLRYQLTLDKKSVIFNLNDLRNITPPASKIRKDEQFIGPVFDESGIQFYLVYNPKVKRFYYILNEHETVPDTFTPSRISNDILIGTRTGFSFYRDNYKNRLILIGVYAGNSMVNNYFDGPFDQLPDNFIKGDQLKNAFIDQRPELKGEIDRFGNTDNGASRVLITPYIHYSYEQQLSVYKDCTQKAGKNINAYYSCFEQEEPDLTDYGEE
;
A
#
# COMPACT_ATOMS: atom_id res chain seq x y z
N MET A 1 57.89 -53.36 -5.08
CA MET A 1 57.20 -52.61 -4.01
C MET A 1 56.87 -51.24 -4.57
N TRP A 2 55.58 -50.98 -4.81
CA TRP A 2 55.07 -49.74 -5.39
C TRP A 2 54.67 -48.79 -4.26
N GLU A 3 55.29 -47.61 -4.19
CA GLU A 3 54.78 -46.51 -3.37
C GLU A 3 54.00 -45.55 -4.27
N LYS A 4 52.71 -45.39 -3.97
CA LYS A 4 51.83 -44.41 -4.62
C LYS A 4 51.99 -43.07 -3.91
N ILE A 5 52.51 -42.08 -4.63
CA ILE A 5 52.47 -40.67 -4.22
C ILE A 5 51.07 -40.13 -4.55
N ILE A 6 50.31 -39.75 -3.52
CA ILE A 6 49.05 -39.02 -3.64
C ILE A 6 49.37 -37.54 -3.56
N ILE A 7 49.17 -36.81 -4.66
CA ILE A 7 49.22 -35.35 -4.69
C ILE A 7 47.81 -34.84 -4.35
N ILE A 8 47.65 -34.24 -3.18
CA ILE A 8 46.44 -33.51 -2.78
C ILE A 8 46.57 -32.09 -3.33
N ILE A 9 45.82 -31.76 -4.38
CA ILE A 9 45.66 -30.39 -4.86
C ILE A 9 44.61 -29.72 -3.97
N GLY A 10 45.05 -28.86 -3.06
CA GLY A 10 44.17 -28.02 -2.26
C GLY A 10 43.54 -26.93 -3.13
N CYS A 11 42.28 -27.09 -3.49
CA CYS A 11 41.49 -26.04 -4.12
C CYS A 11 41.03 -25.05 -3.03
N SER A 12 41.76 -23.95 -2.85
CA SER A 12 41.28 -22.82 -2.04
C SER A 12 40.12 -22.14 -2.78
N LEU A 13 38.90 -22.41 -2.33
CA LEU A 13 37.71 -21.64 -2.68
C LEU A 13 37.85 -20.24 -2.08
N ILE A 14 38.27 -19.28 -2.91
CA ILE A 14 38.20 -17.85 -2.59
C ILE A 14 36.73 -17.46 -2.71
N SER A 15 36.03 -17.42 -1.59
CA SER A 15 34.69 -16.84 -1.50
C SER A 15 34.80 -15.33 -1.70
N PHE A 16 34.51 -14.86 -2.92
CA PHE A 16 34.28 -13.44 -3.16
C PHE A 16 32.94 -13.05 -2.54
N SER A 17 32.99 -12.48 -1.34
CA SER A 17 31.87 -11.75 -0.76
C SER A 17 31.64 -10.51 -1.60
N LEU A 18 30.66 -10.54 -2.51
CA LEU A 18 30.12 -9.34 -3.13
C LEU A 18 29.44 -8.52 -2.04
N SER A 19 30.17 -7.59 -1.46
CA SER A 19 29.60 -6.53 -0.64
C SER A 19 28.70 -5.68 -1.54
N LEU A 20 27.39 -5.85 -1.39
CA LEU A 20 26.40 -4.92 -1.91
C LEU A 20 26.67 -3.56 -1.26
N ASN A 21 27.30 -2.66 -2.01
CA ASN A 21 27.41 -1.27 -1.62
C ASN A 21 26.00 -0.66 -1.63
N THR A 22 25.36 -0.63 -0.47
CA THR A 22 24.19 0.21 -0.23
C THR A 22 24.68 1.66 -0.22
N TRP A 23 24.54 2.35 -1.34
CA TRP A 23 24.75 3.79 -1.38
C TRP A 23 23.73 4.42 -0.44
N ALA A 24 24.20 4.99 0.67
CA ALA A 24 23.36 5.77 1.55
C ALA A 24 22.81 6.96 0.74
N VAL A 25 21.50 7.00 0.53
CA VAL A 25 20.86 8.21 -0.02
C VAL A 25 21.06 9.30 1.03
N PRO A 26 21.74 10.42 0.70
CA PRO A 26 21.95 11.47 1.66
C PRO A 26 20.60 12.00 2.13
N GLN A 27 20.51 12.34 3.42
CA GLN A 27 19.28 12.89 3.97
C GLN A 27 18.89 14.16 3.21
N GLN A 28 17.70 14.13 2.60
CA GLN A 28 17.17 15.29 1.90
C GLN A 28 16.57 16.26 2.92
N ILE A 29 16.97 17.54 2.83
CA ILE A 29 16.35 18.62 3.59
C ILE A 29 15.22 19.20 2.75
N TYR A 30 14.03 19.27 3.32
CA TYR A 30 12.90 19.99 2.74
C TYR A 30 12.78 21.34 3.43
N THR A 31 12.98 22.42 2.68
CA THR A 31 12.94 23.78 3.24
C THR A 31 11.64 24.48 2.90
N ASN A 32 11.22 25.41 3.75
CA ASN A 32 10.11 26.30 3.43
C ASN A 32 10.39 27.15 2.17
N GLN A 33 11.66 27.45 1.88
CA GLN A 33 12.04 28.13 0.64
C GLN A 33 11.62 27.33 -0.59
N ASN A 34 11.89 26.02 -0.64
CA ASN A 34 11.49 25.17 -1.77
C ASN A 34 9.96 25.18 -1.98
N TYR A 35 9.20 25.14 -0.89
CA TYR A 35 7.74 25.25 -0.94
C TYR A 35 7.30 26.63 -1.47
N LEU A 36 7.84 27.72 -0.94
CA LEU A 36 7.48 29.09 -1.37
C LEU A 36 7.84 29.35 -2.83
N GLU A 37 8.97 28.82 -3.30
CA GLU A 37 9.39 28.91 -4.70
C GLU A 37 8.45 28.14 -5.62
N ALA A 38 8.02 26.94 -5.21
CA ALA A 38 7.07 26.14 -5.98
C ALA A 38 5.70 26.84 -6.12
N ILE A 39 5.11 27.34 -5.02
CA ILE A 39 3.78 27.98 -5.08
C ILE A 39 3.77 29.35 -5.78
N ARG A 40 4.93 30.03 -5.84
CA ARG A 40 5.08 31.33 -6.50
C ARG A 40 5.40 31.21 -7.98
N THR A 41 5.81 30.03 -8.43
CA THR A 41 6.04 29.76 -9.84
C THR A 41 4.72 29.95 -10.59
N ARG A 42 4.78 30.75 -11.65
CA ARG A 42 3.67 30.98 -12.56
C ARG A 42 3.95 30.20 -13.84
N ASP A 43 3.01 29.39 -14.25
CA ASP A 43 3.07 28.63 -15.49
C ASP A 43 1.73 28.76 -16.25
N GLU A 44 1.79 28.47 -17.55
CA GLU A 44 0.67 28.55 -18.48
C GLU A 44 0.04 27.17 -18.75
N LEU A 45 0.29 26.16 -17.89
CA LEU A 45 -0.28 24.82 -18.07
C LEU A 45 -1.80 24.90 -18.06
N ASN A 46 -2.42 24.39 -19.13
CA ASN A 46 -3.87 24.27 -19.19
C ASN A 46 -4.33 23.07 -18.35
N ILE A 47 -4.60 23.31 -17.07
CA ILE A 47 -5.05 22.27 -16.15
C ILE A 47 -6.40 21.65 -16.53
N GLN A 48 -7.18 22.25 -17.45
CA GLN A 48 -8.43 21.66 -17.93
C GLN A 48 -8.21 20.59 -19.03
N SER A 49 -7.02 20.56 -19.66
CA SER A 49 -6.64 19.54 -20.64
C SER A 49 -5.91 18.39 -19.97
N ILE A 50 -6.52 17.21 -19.97
CA ILE A 50 -5.93 16.00 -19.40
C ILE A 50 -4.64 15.61 -20.14
N ASP A 51 -4.62 15.81 -21.47
CA ASP A 51 -3.47 15.48 -22.31
C ASP A 51 -2.28 16.41 -22.03
N ASP A 52 -2.54 17.72 -21.84
CA ASP A 52 -1.50 18.70 -21.53
C ASP A 52 -0.87 18.41 -20.16
N VAL A 53 -1.70 18.10 -19.15
CA VAL A 53 -1.24 17.78 -17.79
C VAL A 53 -0.47 16.46 -17.77
N PHE A 54 -0.96 15.42 -18.46
CA PHE A 54 -0.24 14.16 -18.57
C PHE A 54 1.13 14.35 -19.23
N GLN A 55 1.18 15.08 -20.36
CA GLN A 55 2.43 15.36 -21.06
C GLN A 55 3.41 16.17 -20.19
N PHE A 56 2.92 17.18 -19.45
CA PHE A 56 3.72 17.98 -18.51
C PHE A 56 4.38 17.11 -17.42
N ILE A 57 3.62 16.24 -16.76
CA ILE A 57 4.14 15.36 -15.70
C ILE A 57 5.09 14.33 -16.30
N PHE A 58 4.68 13.65 -17.37
CA PHE A 58 5.46 12.59 -18.00
C PHE A 58 6.82 13.13 -18.47
N ASN A 59 6.87 14.36 -18.99
CA ASN A 59 8.11 15.03 -19.40
C ASN A 59 9.06 15.38 -18.25
N GLN A 60 8.59 15.41 -17.01
CA GLN A 60 9.42 15.67 -15.83
C GLN A 60 9.92 14.42 -15.12
N LEU A 61 9.33 13.25 -15.40
CA LEU A 61 9.80 11.99 -14.82
C LEU A 61 11.26 11.70 -15.22
N PRO A 62 12.06 11.04 -14.38
CA PRO A 62 13.32 10.45 -14.82
C PRO A 62 13.07 9.35 -15.87
N ASP A 63 14.13 8.86 -16.50
CA ASP A 63 14.04 7.77 -17.48
C ASP A 63 13.53 6.44 -16.86
N GLU A 64 13.62 6.31 -15.54
CA GLU A 64 13.17 5.14 -14.79
C GLU A 64 12.60 5.53 -13.42
N VAL A 65 11.43 4.98 -13.09
CA VAL A 65 10.72 5.19 -11.82
C VAL A 65 10.39 3.85 -11.16
N THR A 66 10.22 3.87 -9.84
CA THR A 66 9.73 2.74 -9.05
C THR A 66 8.34 3.04 -8.53
N VAL A 67 7.42 2.11 -8.71
CA VAL A 67 6.05 2.16 -8.21
C VAL A 67 5.96 1.27 -6.98
N TYR A 68 5.82 1.87 -5.79
CA TYR A 68 5.86 1.14 -4.53
C TYR A 68 4.53 0.48 -4.13
N PRO A 69 3.35 1.14 -4.26
CA PRO A 69 2.10 0.53 -3.83
C PRO A 69 1.76 -0.74 -4.62
N THR A 70 1.19 -1.74 -3.95
CA THR A 70 0.88 -3.04 -4.60
C THR A 70 -0.18 -2.96 -5.68
N GLU A 71 -1.00 -1.91 -5.68
CA GLU A 71 -1.98 -1.62 -6.72
C GLU A 71 -1.44 -0.88 -7.94
N ASN A 72 -0.13 -0.62 -7.96
CA ASN A 72 0.60 -0.06 -9.09
C ASN A 72 0.31 1.42 -9.36
N TYR A 73 -0.03 2.19 -8.32
CA TYR A 73 -0.16 3.64 -8.38
C TYR A 73 1.19 4.34 -8.24
N TYR A 74 1.61 5.07 -9.27
CA TYR A 74 2.70 6.02 -9.17
C TYR A 74 2.13 7.40 -8.82
N TYR A 75 2.14 7.74 -7.53
CA TYR A 75 1.63 9.01 -7.03
C TYR A 75 2.60 10.16 -7.29
N TYR A 76 2.04 11.35 -7.52
CA TYR A 76 2.80 12.59 -7.65
C TYR A 76 1.96 13.76 -7.14
N SER A 77 2.63 14.87 -6.82
CA SER A 77 1.99 16.16 -6.63
C SER A 77 2.86 17.29 -7.18
N PHE A 78 2.24 18.41 -7.50
CA PHE A 78 2.91 19.64 -7.91
C PHE A 78 2.03 20.85 -7.63
N TYR A 79 2.63 22.03 -7.63
CA TYR A 79 1.90 23.29 -7.51
C TYR A 79 1.68 23.93 -8.88
N HIS A 80 0.47 24.41 -9.11
CA HIS A 80 0.11 25.21 -10.27
C HIS A 80 -0.59 26.49 -9.80
N ASN A 81 0.05 27.64 -10.00
CA ASN A 81 -0.53 28.95 -9.68
C ASN A 81 -1.08 29.07 -8.23
N GLY A 82 -0.43 28.40 -7.28
CA GLY A 82 -0.81 28.39 -5.86
C GLY A 82 -1.78 27.29 -5.45
N ILE A 83 -2.23 26.45 -6.38
CA ILE A 83 -3.07 25.27 -6.12
C ILE A 83 -2.18 24.03 -6.08
N GLU A 84 -2.34 23.20 -5.05
CA GLU A 84 -1.72 21.88 -5.03
C GLU A 84 -2.57 20.90 -5.85
N LEU A 85 -1.94 20.29 -6.85
CA LEU A 85 -2.51 19.21 -7.63
C LEU A 85 -1.82 17.91 -7.24
N SER A 86 -2.62 16.88 -6.97
CA SER A 86 -2.16 15.52 -6.73
C SER A 86 -2.74 14.59 -7.77
N GLY A 87 -2.12 13.44 -7.96
CA GLY A 87 -2.60 12.48 -8.94
C GLY A 87 -1.79 11.20 -8.96
N ASN A 88 -2.11 10.36 -9.95
CA ASN A 88 -1.40 9.12 -10.15
C ASN A 88 -1.32 8.72 -11.64
N ILE A 89 -0.28 7.94 -11.94
CA ILE A 89 -0.17 7.11 -13.14
C ILE A 89 -0.27 5.67 -12.66
N ARG A 90 -1.34 4.96 -13.01
CA ARG A 90 -1.56 3.57 -12.58
C ARG A 90 -1.44 2.58 -13.74
N LEU A 91 -0.60 1.56 -13.54
CA LEU A 91 -0.52 0.37 -14.39
C LEU A 91 -1.35 -0.76 -13.76
N ASP A 92 -2.66 -0.65 -13.89
CA ASP A 92 -3.62 -1.60 -13.32
C ASP A 92 -3.38 -3.05 -13.79
N ALA A 93 -3.60 -4.03 -12.90
CA ALA A 93 -3.33 -5.44 -13.21
C ALA A 93 -4.24 -6.04 -14.28
N LEU A 94 -5.44 -5.50 -14.48
CA LEU A 94 -6.36 -5.93 -15.54
C LEU A 94 -6.00 -5.34 -16.90
N ASP A 95 -5.39 -4.14 -16.92
CA ASP A 95 -5.37 -3.28 -18.10
C ASP A 95 -3.95 -3.00 -18.65
N ARG A 96 -2.91 -3.03 -17.81
CA ARG A 96 -1.52 -2.71 -18.23
C ARG A 96 -1.00 -3.60 -19.37
N ASP A 97 -1.34 -4.89 -19.37
CA ASP A 97 -0.90 -5.85 -20.40
C ASP A 97 -1.67 -5.67 -21.72
N LYS A 98 -2.78 -4.93 -21.70
CA LYS A 98 -3.51 -4.47 -22.89
C LYS A 98 -2.98 -3.13 -23.42
N GLY A 99 -1.95 -2.60 -22.78
CA GLY A 99 -1.33 -1.31 -23.10
C GLY A 99 -2.16 -0.10 -22.67
N ILE A 100 -2.95 -0.24 -21.61
CA ILE A 100 -3.76 0.83 -21.02
C ILE A 100 -3.06 1.36 -19.77
N VAL A 101 -3.02 2.69 -19.63
CA VAL A 101 -2.52 3.40 -18.46
C VAL A 101 -3.63 4.30 -17.94
N HIS A 102 -3.87 4.24 -16.64
CA HIS A 102 -4.84 5.09 -15.97
C HIS A 102 -4.12 6.34 -15.48
N PHE A 103 -4.68 7.50 -15.76
CA PHE A 103 -4.15 8.77 -15.33
C PHE A 103 -5.24 9.58 -14.67
N ALA A 104 -4.95 10.09 -13.47
CA ALA A 104 -5.86 10.95 -12.72
C ALA A 104 -5.08 12.10 -12.10
N TYR A 105 -5.72 13.26 -12.03
CA TYR A 105 -5.25 14.38 -11.22
C TYR A 105 -6.42 15.19 -10.69
N PHE A 106 -6.22 15.75 -9.50
CA PHE A 106 -7.23 16.47 -8.76
C PHE A 106 -6.57 17.55 -7.88
N SER A 107 -7.33 18.57 -7.52
CA SER A 107 -6.89 19.52 -6.48
C SER A 107 -6.84 18.79 -5.15
N THR A 108 -5.69 18.84 -4.45
CA THR A 108 -5.53 18.17 -3.16
C THR A 108 -6.65 18.61 -2.21
N TYR A 109 -7.42 17.64 -1.72
CA TYR A 109 -8.53 17.89 -0.83
C TYR A 109 -8.03 18.49 0.49
N ASN A 110 -8.79 19.45 1.00
CA ASN A 110 -8.65 19.96 2.35
C ASN A 110 -10.03 20.27 2.90
N ARG A 111 -10.14 20.38 4.22
CA ARG A 111 -11.45 20.48 4.90
C ARG A 111 -12.18 21.80 4.71
N TRP A 112 -11.54 22.83 4.13
CA TRP A 112 -12.06 24.19 4.06
C TRP A 112 -12.24 24.70 2.62
N ASN A 113 -11.94 23.88 1.61
CA ASN A 113 -12.08 24.23 0.21
C ASN A 113 -12.82 23.13 -0.55
N GLU A 114 -13.47 23.53 -1.64
CA GLU A 114 -14.07 22.61 -2.58
C GLU A 114 -13.02 22.04 -3.53
N GLU A 115 -13.30 20.85 -4.08
CA GLU A 115 -12.49 20.27 -5.15
C GLU A 115 -12.65 21.12 -6.41
N LEU A 116 -11.56 21.78 -6.82
CA LEU A 116 -11.54 22.70 -7.96
C LEU A 116 -11.42 21.94 -9.29
N ILE A 117 -10.76 20.79 -9.25
CA ILE A 117 -10.53 19.95 -10.42
C ILE A 117 -10.44 18.48 -10.02
N ASN A 118 -11.02 17.63 -10.84
CA ASN A 118 -10.91 16.18 -10.77
C ASN A 118 -11.09 15.61 -12.17
N LYS A 119 -10.04 14.97 -12.66
CA LYS A 119 -9.95 14.53 -14.05
C LYS A 119 -9.34 13.13 -14.07
N TYR A 120 -9.87 12.32 -14.97
CA TYR A 120 -9.44 10.95 -15.17
C TYR A 120 -9.51 10.59 -16.66
N LYS A 121 -8.51 9.86 -17.15
CA LYS A 121 -8.48 9.28 -18.50
C LYS A 121 -7.72 7.96 -18.52
N LYS A 122 -8.21 7.00 -19.31
CA LYS A 122 -7.45 5.82 -19.74
C LYS A 122 -6.70 6.18 -21.03
N PHE A 123 -5.37 6.24 -20.96
CA PHE A 123 -4.50 6.41 -22.10
C PHE A 123 -4.17 5.06 -22.74
N ALA A 124 -4.10 5.04 -24.07
CA ALA A 124 -3.66 3.89 -24.85
C ALA A 124 -2.96 4.35 -26.14
N ALA A 125 -2.66 3.42 -27.05
CA ALA A 125 -2.00 3.71 -28.32
C ALA A 125 -2.70 4.79 -29.17
N LYS A 126 -4.03 4.89 -29.08
CA LYS A 126 -4.82 5.93 -29.77
C LYS A 126 -4.54 7.35 -29.27
N ASP A 127 -3.98 7.48 -28.07
CA ASP A 127 -3.60 8.73 -27.42
C ASP A 127 -2.09 9.00 -27.55
N ASN A 128 -1.42 8.35 -28.52
CA ASN A 128 0.04 8.39 -28.71
C ASN A 128 0.87 7.85 -27.54
N LEU A 129 0.25 7.15 -26.58
CA LEU A 129 0.95 6.46 -25.52
C LEU A 129 1.15 4.99 -25.88
N GLN A 130 2.40 4.59 -26.08
CA GLN A 130 2.79 3.19 -26.27
C GLN A 130 3.21 2.59 -24.94
N VAL A 131 2.69 1.41 -24.63
CA VAL A 131 3.03 0.65 -23.43
C VAL A 131 3.64 -0.67 -23.85
N LYS A 132 4.88 -0.94 -23.45
CA LYS A 132 5.60 -2.16 -23.77
C LYS A 132 5.98 -2.87 -22.48
N LYS A 133 5.48 -4.09 -22.28
CA LYS A 133 5.96 -4.98 -21.23
C LYS A 133 7.39 -5.43 -21.57
N ILE A 134 8.37 -5.05 -20.73
CA ILE A 134 9.77 -5.45 -20.89
C ILE A 134 9.97 -6.84 -20.26
N SER A 135 9.45 -7.01 -19.04
CA SER A 135 9.45 -8.27 -18.29
C SER A 135 8.28 -8.25 -17.30
N ASP A 136 8.15 -9.29 -16.48
CA ASP A 136 7.21 -9.26 -15.36
C ASP A 136 7.47 -8.02 -14.49
N LEU A 137 6.40 -7.28 -14.18
CA LEU A 137 6.42 -6.09 -13.33
C LEU A 137 7.33 -4.96 -13.85
N ARG A 138 7.72 -4.97 -15.13
CA ARG A 138 8.52 -3.90 -15.74
C ARG A 138 7.96 -3.48 -17.08
N TYR A 139 7.58 -2.20 -17.18
CA TYR A 139 6.90 -1.64 -18.35
C TYR A 139 7.62 -0.39 -18.84
N GLN A 140 7.71 -0.22 -20.15
CA GLN A 140 8.14 1.02 -20.77
C GLN A 140 6.92 1.74 -21.30
N LEU A 141 6.70 2.97 -20.83
CA LEU A 141 5.75 3.90 -21.41
C LEU A 141 6.51 4.81 -22.36
N THR A 142 5.98 5.06 -23.55
CA THR A 142 6.55 6.00 -24.52
C THR A 142 5.47 6.96 -24.99
N LEU A 143 5.68 8.25 -24.74
CA LEU A 143 4.85 9.35 -25.20
C LEU A 143 5.71 10.23 -26.11
N ASP A 144 5.30 10.36 -27.37
CA ASP A 144 6.07 11.03 -28.42
C ASP A 144 7.52 10.53 -28.55
N LYS A 145 8.50 11.31 -28.07
CA LYS A 145 9.94 11.01 -28.12
C LYS A 145 10.51 10.59 -26.77
N LYS A 146 9.72 10.64 -25.70
CA LYS A 146 10.17 10.32 -24.35
C LYS A 146 9.71 8.92 -23.97
N SER A 147 10.61 8.14 -23.41
CA SER A 147 10.29 6.84 -22.82
C SER A 147 10.67 6.83 -21.34
N VAL A 148 9.82 6.23 -20.52
CA VAL A 148 10.05 6.05 -19.07
C VAL A 148 9.81 4.60 -18.72
N ILE A 149 10.72 3.99 -17.96
CA ILE A 149 10.58 2.65 -17.41
C ILE A 149 9.88 2.74 -16.05
N PHE A 150 8.79 2.01 -15.91
CA PHE A 150 8.07 1.81 -14.65
C PHE A 150 8.41 0.42 -14.11
N ASN A 151 9.10 0.37 -12.97
CA ASN A 151 9.29 -0.84 -12.19
C ASN A 151 8.19 -0.94 -11.15
N LEU A 152 7.28 -1.89 -11.32
CA LEU A 152 6.26 -2.20 -10.34
C LEU A 152 6.89 -2.98 -9.18
N ASN A 153 6.47 -2.70 -7.95
CA ASN A 153 7.05 -3.31 -6.77
C ASN A 153 6.97 -4.84 -6.84
N ASP A 154 8.10 -5.51 -6.66
CA ASP A 154 8.19 -6.97 -6.73
C ASP A 154 8.31 -7.58 -5.34
N LEU A 155 7.19 -8.05 -4.82
CA LEU A 155 7.08 -8.68 -3.50
C LEU A 155 6.92 -10.20 -3.60
N ARG A 156 7.22 -10.84 -4.75
CA ARG A 156 7.01 -12.29 -4.95
C ARG A 156 7.71 -13.16 -3.90
N ASN A 157 8.84 -12.69 -3.39
CA ASN A 157 9.64 -13.40 -2.38
C ASN A 157 9.32 -12.96 -0.94
N ILE A 158 8.38 -12.03 -0.76
CA ILE A 158 7.94 -11.57 0.55
C ILE A 158 6.83 -12.48 1.05
N THR A 159 7.19 -13.37 1.97
CA THR A 159 6.27 -14.29 2.61
C THR A 159 6.38 -14.17 4.12
N PRO A 160 5.27 -14.28 4.87
CA PRO A 160 5.33 -14.23 6.32
C PRO A 160 6.05 -15.45 6.89
N PRO A 161 6.83 -15.30 7.97
CA PRO A 161 7.39 -16.44 8.69
C PRO A 161 6.26 -17.24 9.36
N ALA A 162 6.52 -18.50 9.67
CA ALA A 162 5.55 -19.37 10.35
C ALA A 162 5.11 -18.84 11.75
N SER A 163 5.89 -17.96 12.36
CA SER A 163 5.55 -17.30 13.62
C SER A 163 4.46 -16.24 13.49
N LYS A 164 4.25 -15.67 12.30
CA LYS A 164 3.25 -14.61 12.04
C LYS A 164 1.89 -15.14 11.58
N ILE A 165 1.84 -16.37 11.04
CA ILE A 165 0.61 -16.96 10.51
C ILE A 165 0.20 -18.17 11.34
N ARG A 166 -1.09 -18.32 11.59
CA ARG A 166 -1.65 -19.51 12.25
C ARG A 166 -1.97 -20.61 11.24
N LYS A 167 -2.10 -21.84 11.71
CA LYS A 167 -2.39 -22.99 10.84
C LYS A 167 -3.79 -22.95 10.21
N ASP A 168 -4.71 -22.25 10.84
CA ASP A 168 -6.10 -22.04 10.43
C ASP A 168 -6.30 -20.75 9.63
N GLU A 169 -5.22 -20.01 9.36
CA GLU A 169 -5.24 -18.78 8.57
C GLU A 169 -4.67 -19.01 7.18
N GLN A 170 -5.09 -18.16 6.26
CA GLN A 170 -4.71 -18.17 4.87
C GLN A 170 -3.99 -16.86 4.52
N PHE A 171 -2.72 -16.96 4.14
CA PHE A 171 -1.98 -15.82 3.58
C PHE A 171 -2.45 -15.51 2.16
N ILE A 172 -3.03 -14.33 1.96
CA ILE A 172 -3.57 -13.88 0.66
C ILE A 172 -2.44 -13.30 -0.21
N GLY A 173 -1.63 -12.41 0.36
CA GLY A 173 -0.49 -11.81 -0.35
C GLY A 173 0.17 -10.67 0.43
N PRO A 174 1.37 -10.25 0.01
CA PRO A 174 2.05 -9.10 0.58
C PRO A 174 1.42 -7.80 0.08
N VAL A 175 1.18 -6.86 0.98
CA VAL A 175 0.65 -5.53 0.70
C VAL A 175 1.73 -4.51 1.00
N PHE A 176 1.89 -3.54 0.12
CA PHE A 176 2.72 -2.37 0.34
C PHE A 176 1.83 -1.17 0.11
N ASP A 177 1.55 -0.45 1.19
CA ASP A 177 0.69 0.71 1.24
C ASP A 177 1.46 1.98 0.88
N GLU A 178 0.79 2.99 0.32
CA GLU A 178 1.38 4.29 -0.02
C GLU A 178 1.98 5.01 1.19
N SER A 179 1.58 4.67 2.42
CA SER A 179 2.26 5.15 3.62
C SER A 179 3.71 4.70 3.74
N GLY A 180 4.15 3.71 2.96
CA GLY A 180 5.46 3.07 3.12
C GLY A 180 5.44 1.84 4.02
N ILE A 181 4.28 1.49 4.61
CA ILE A 181 4.15 0.34 5.50
C ILE A 181 3.82 -0.92 4.70
N GLN A 182 4.51 -2.02 5.01
CA GLN A 182 4.22 -3.32 4.43
C GLN A 182 3.41 -4.19 5.39
N PHE A 183 2.48 -4.95 4.82
CA PHE A 183 1.63 -5.89 5.54
C PHE A 183 1.60 -7.26 4.87
N TYR A 184 1.23 -8.27 5.64
CA TYR A 184 0.69 -9.51 5.12
C TYR A 184 -0.82 -9.43 5.23
N LEU A 185 -1.52 -9.49 4.09
CA LEU A 185 -2.96 -9.65 4.08
C LEU A 185 -3.30 -11.12 4.36
N VAL A 186 -4.06 -11.35 5.42
CA VAL A 186 -4.40 -12.68 5.91
C VAL A 186 -5.91 -12.81 6.06
N TYR A 187 -6.45 -13.97 5.70
CA TYR A 187 -7.84 -14.33 5.93
C TYR A 187 -7.95 -15.46 6.94
N ASN A 188 -8.82 -15.31 7.92
CA ASN A 188 -9.18 -16.37 8.87
C ASN A 188 -10.57 -16.93 8.54
N PRO A 189 -10.66 -18.10 7.87
CA PRO A 189 -11.94 -18.72 7.52
C PRO A 189 -12.74 -19.25 8.72
N LYS A 190 -12.14 -19.37 9.92
CA LYS A 190 -12.88 -19.84 11.11
C LYS A 190 -13.79 -18.77 11.68
N VAL A 191 -13.37 -17.52 11.61
CA VAL A 191 -14.14 -16.36 12.08
C VAL A 191 -14.59 -15.44 10.96
N LYS A 192 -14.20 -15.75 9.71
CA LYS A 192 -14.52 -15.00 8.49
C LYS A 192 -14.06 -13.55 8.57
N ARG A 193 -12.77 -13.36 8.85
CA ARG A 193 -12.14 -12.04 9.08
C ARG A 193 -10.87 -11.89 8.29
N PHE A 194 -10.64 -10.69 7.75
CA PHE A 194 -9.35 -10.29 7.21
C PHE A 194 -8.51 -9.62 8.29
N TYR A 195 -7.19 -9.71 8.17
CA TYR A 195 -6.22 -9.01 9.01
C TYR A 195 -5.10 -8.44 8.16
N TYR A 196 -4.67 -7.23 8.49
CA TYR A 196 -3.38 -6.69 8.07
C TYR A 196 -2.37 -6.92 9.18
N ILE A 197 -1.43 -7.84 8.95
CA ILE A 197 -0.34 -8.13 9.88
C ILE A 197 0.89 -7.35 9.46
N LEU A 198 1.48 -6.56 10.35
CA LEU A 198 2.67 -5.78 10.03
C LEU A 198 3.82 -6.69 9.58
N ASN A 199 4.45 -6.33 8.45
CA ASN A 199 5.70 -6.96 8.01
C ASN A 199 6.89 -6.34 8.74
N GLU A 200 7.31 -6.97 9.84
CA GLU A 200 8.48 -6.57 10.63
C GLU A 200 9.81 -7.19 10.12
N HIS A 201 9.80 -7.90 8.99
CA HIS A 201 11.04 -8.43 8.38
C HIS A 201 11.80 -7.39 7.59
N GLU A 202 11.08 -6.38 7.09
CA GLU A 202 11.64 -5.23 6.41
C GLU A 202 11.77 -4.07 7.38
N THR A 203 12.51 -3.03 6.98
CA THR A 203 12.53 -1.77 7.71
C THR A 203 11.13 -1.20 7.76
N VAL A 204 10.58 -1.01 8.96
CA VAL A 204 9.32 -0.31 9.16
C VAL A 204 9.63 1.19 9.28
N PRO A 205 9.24 2.05 8.32
CA PRO A 205 9.52 3.48 8.37
C PRO A 205 8.56 4.20 9.33
N ASP A 206 8.45 3.74 10.57
CA ASP A 206 7.70 4.39 11.64
C ASP A 206 8.34 4.04 12.99
N THR A 207 8.03 4.84 14.00
CA THR A 207 8.35 4.54 15.40
C THR A 207 7.05 4.32 16.15
N PHE A 208 7.04 3.31 17.02
CA PHE A 208 5.84 2.92 17.75
C PHE A 208 5.92 3.34 19.22
N THR A 209 4.86 3.97 19.70
CA THR A 209 4.67 4.28 21.12
C THR A 209 3.50 3.46 21.69
N PRO A 210 3.60 2.96 22.94
CA PRO A 210 2.45 2.33 23.59
C PRO A 210 1.30 3.33 23.76
N SER A 211 0.07 2.88 23.52
CA SER A 211 -1.13 3.66 23.82
C SER A 211 -1.29 3.88 25.32
N ARG A 212 -1.91 5.00 25.70
CA ARG A 212 -2.30 5.31 27.08
C ARG A 212 -3.36 4.35 27.64
N ILE A 213 -4.08 3.63 26.78
CA ILE A 213 -5.17 2.72 27.14
C ILE A 213 -4.67 1.31 27.48
N SER A 214 -3.67 0.83 26.74
CA SER A 214 -3.06 -0.48 26.91
C SER A 214 -1.66 -0.54 26.30
N ASN A 215 -0.73 -1.20 26.98
CA ASN A 215 0.60 -1.50 26.45
C ASN A 215 0.59 -2.55 25.31
N ASP A 216 -0.54 -3.25 25.15
CA ASP A 216 -0.76 -4.17 24.03
C ASP A 216 -1.09 -3.44 22.73
N ILE A 217 -1.39 -2.14 22.81
CA ILE A 217 -1.68 -1.30 21.65
C ILE A 217 -0.47 -0.38 21.41
N LEU A 218 0.00 -0.35 20.17
CA LEU A 218 1.09 0.49 19.70
C LEU A 218 0.58 1.44 18.64
N ILE A 219 1.03 2.70 18.66
CA ILE A 219 0.62 3.72 17.69
C ILE A 219 1.86 4.23 16.96
N GLY A 220 1.79 4.26 15.63
CA GLY A 220 2.82 4.81 14.76
C GLY A 220 2.86 6.34 14.88
N THR A 221 4.04 6.88 15.17
CA THR A 221 4.28 8.32 15.30
C THR A 221 4.10 9.09 14.00
N ARG A 222 4.42 8.47 12.85
CA ARG A 222 4.32 9.10 11.53
C ARG A 222 2.95 8.86 10.91
N THR A 223 2.48 7.61 10.95
CA THR A 223 1.27 7.20 10.23
C THR A 223 -0.01 7.37 11.05
N GLY A 224 0.08 7.33 12.38
CA GLY A 224 -1.12 7.17 13.22
C GLY A 224 -1.81 5.81 13.01
N PHE A 225 -1.13 4.82 12.42
CA PHE A 225 -1.62 3.45 12.41
C PHE A 225 -1.46 2.85 13.80
N SER A 226 -2.51 2.22 14.29
CA SER A 226 -2.53 1.55 15.59
C SER A 226 -2.56 0.04 15.42
N PHE A 227 -1.70 -0.63 16.18
CA PHE A 227 -1.45 -2.06 16.10
C PHE A 227 -1.69 -2.73 17.45
N TYR A 228 -2.34 -3.89 17.43
CA TYR A 228 -2.51 -4.73 18.61
C TYR A 228 -1.45 -5.84 18.62
N ARG A 229 -0.79 -6.04 19.77
CA ARG A 229 0.12 -7.17 20.04
C ARG A 229 -0.70 -8.44 20.24
N ASP A 230 -0.66 -9.35 19.27
CA ASP A 230 -1.41 -10.60 19.36
C ASP A 230 -0.92 -11.46 20.55
N ASN A 231 -1.86 -11.92 21.38
CA ASN A 231 -1.59 -12.71 22.58
C ASN A 231 -1.19 -14.16 22.29
N TYR A 232 -1.50 -14.66 21.09
CA TYR A 232 -1.29 -16.06 20.69
C TYR A 232 -0.21 -16.23 19.61
N LYS A 233 0.25 -15.14 19.00
CA LYS A 233 1.30 -15.13 17.98
C LYS A 233 2.17 -13.89 18.13
N ASN A 234 3.47 -14.01 17.90
CA ASN A 234 4.37 -12.86 17.93
C ASN A 234 4.19 -11.99 16.68
N ARG A 235 3.15 -11.15 16.65
CA ARG A 235 2.77 -10.29 15.52
C ARG A 235 2.00 -9.05 15.97
N LEU A 236 1.97 -8.06 15.08
CA LEU A 236 1.20 -6.84 15.21
C LEU A 236 0.08 -6.84 14.18
N ILE A 237 -1.16 -6.69 14.63
CA ILE A 237 -2.37 -6.64 13.78
C ILE A 237 -2.83 -5.18 13.73
N LEU A 238 -3.02 -4.63 12.53
CA LEU A 238 -3.61 -3.29 12.38
C LEU A 238 -5.04 -3.29 12.92
N ILE A 239 -5.33 -2.39 13.85
CA ILE A 239 -6.64 -2.26 14.50
C ILE A 239 -7.26 -0.87 14.38
N GLY A 240 -6.48 0.13 13.95
CA GLY A 240 -7.02 1.44 13.70
C GLY A 240 -6.14 2.31 12.83
N VAL A 241 -6.79 3.20 12.10
CA VAL A 241 -6.16 4.27 11.33
C VAL A 241 -6.67 5.60 11.87
N TYR A 242 -5.79 6.59 11.96
CA TYR A 242 -6.18 7.90 12.47
C TYR A 242 -7.18 8.57 11.51
N ALA A 243 -8.39 8.83 11.99
CA ALA A 243 -9.51 9.33 11.18
C ALA A 243 -9.17 10.64 10.45
N GLY A 244 -8.35 11.51 11.06
CA GLY A 244 -7.95 12.77 10.44
C GLY A 244 -7.18 12.60 9.12
N ASN A 245 -6.44 11.49 8.95
CA ASN A 245 -5.75 11.17 7.71
C ASN A 245 -6.73 10.68 6.64
N SER A 246 -7.61 9.76 6.99
CA SER A 246 -8.63 9.22 6.08
C SER A 246 -9.65 10.28 5.65
N MET A 247 -10.01 11.21 6.54
CA MET A 247 -10.87 12.34 6.21
C MET A 247 -10.31 13.24 5.11
N VAL A 248 -8.98 13.34 4.99
CA VAL A 248 -8.32 14.16 3.96
C VAL A 248 -7.71 13.33 2.83
N ASN A 249 -7.90 12.01 2.86
CA ASN A 249 -7.43 11.07 1.83
C ASN A 249 -5.94 11.26 1.49
N ASN A 250 -5.10 11.37 2.54
CA ASN A 250 -3.65 11.45 2.38
C ASN A 250 -3.03 10.05 2.39
N TYR A 251 -1.71 9.94 2.20
CA TYR A 251 -0.99 8.65 2.16
C TYR A 251 -1.07 7.79 3.44
N PHE A 252 -1.75 8.23 4.51
CA PHE A 252 -1.89 7.53 5.78
C PHE A 252 -3.36 7.23 6.11
N ASP A 253 -4.22 7.16 5.11
CA ASP A 253 -5.64 6.84 5.19
C ASP A 253 -5.95 5.33 5.34
N GLY A 254 -4.94 4.50 5.09
CA GLY A 254 -4.92 3.08 5.43
C GLY A 254 -4.96 2.16 4.21
N PRO A 255 -4.61 0.87 4.38
CA PRO A 255 -4.41 -0.06 3.27
C PRO A 255 -5.71 -0.64 2.69
N PHE A 256 -6.86 -0.02 2.95
CA PHE A 256 -8.17 -0.64 2.71
C PHE A 256 -8.43 -1.00 1.24
N ASP A 257 -7.81 -0.26 0.33
CA ASP A 257 -7.84 -0.44 -1.11
C ASP A 257 -6.42 -0.69 -1.66
N GLN A 258 -5.50 -1.24 -0.88
CA GLN A 258 -4.14 -1.57 -1.33
C GLN A 258 -3.95 -3.08 -1.38
N LEU A 259 -4.59 -3.75 -2.34
CA LEU A 259 -4.61 -5.21 -2.38
C LEU A 259 -3.40 -5.79 -3.14
N PRO A 260 -3.02 -7.07 -2.89
CA PRO A 260 -1.80 -7.66 -3.42
C PRO A 260 -1.94 -8.11 -4.89
N ASP A 261 -2.46 -7.25 -5.77
CA ASP A 261 -2.96 -7.58 -7.12
C ASP A 261 -1.97 -8.37 -7.97
N ASN A 262 -0.70 -8.04 -7.89
CA ASN A 262 0.36 -8.70 -8.64
C ASN A 262 0.66 -10.13 -8.15
N PHE A 263 0.20 -10.51 -6.96
CA PHE A 263 0.64 -11.71 -6.24
C PHE A 263 -0.51 -12.65 -5.83
N ILE A 264 -1.77 -12.28 -6.10
CA ILE A 264 -2.93 -13.13 -5.81
C ILE A 264 -2.82 -14.45 -6.57
N LYS A 265 -2.89 -15.57 -5.85
CA LYS A 265 -2.87 -16.92 -6.44
C LYS A 265 -4.28 -17.36 -6.80
N GLY A 266 -4.53 -17.62 -8.08
CA GLY A 266 -5.86 -18.05 -8.57
C GLY A 266 -6.96 -17.09 -8.11
N ASP A 267 -8.07 -17.62 -7.59
CA ASP A 267 -9.22 -16.86 -7.08
C ASP A 267 -9.21 -16.72 -5.56
N GLN A 268 -8.04 -16.82 -4.93
CA GLN A 268 -7.91 -16.87 -3.47
C GLN A 268 -8.56 -15.68 -2.75
N LEU A 269 -8.32 -14.45 -3.22
CA LEU A 269 -8.90 -13.25 -2.62
C LEU A 269 -10.43 -13.21 -2.82
N LYS A 270 -10.89 -13.44 -4.06
CA LYS A 270 -12.32 -13.56 -4.38
C LYS A 270 -13.05 -14.56 -3.49
N ASN A 271 -12.47 -15.74 -3.28
CA ASN A 271 -13.07 -16.77 -2.44
C ASN A 271 -13.14 -16.35 -0.97
N ALA A 272 -12.13 -15.64 -0.46
CA ALA A 272 -12.14 -15.09 0.89
C ALA A 272 -13.23 -14.01 1.05
N PHE A 273 -13.39 -13.13 0.05
CA PHE A 273 -14.50 -12.17 0.02
C PHE A 273 -15.86 -12.84 0.02
N ILE A 274 -16.07 -13.85 -0.82
CA ILE A 274 -17.35 -14.59 -0.88
C ILE A 274 -17.61 -15.37 0.41
N ASP A 275 -16.58 -15.91 1.07
CA ASP A 275 -16.78 -16.58 2.36
C ASP A 275 -17.15 -15.58 3.48
N GLN A 276 -16.58 -14.37 3.47
CA GLN A 276 -16.98 -13.30 4.39
C GLN A 276 -18.38 -12.75 4.08
N ARG A 277 -18.69 -12.54 2.80
CA ARG A 277 -19.87 -11.86 2.26
C ARG A 277 -20.44 -12.66 1.08
N PRO A 278 -21.29 -13.67 1.33
CA PRO A 278 -21.81 -14.58 0.30
C PRO A 278 -22.54 -13.90 -0.86
N GLU A 279 -23.10 -12.71 -0.64
CA GLU A 279 -23.78 -11.87 -1.63
C GLU A 279 -22.85 -11.40 -2.77
N LEU A 280 -21.53 -11.41 -2.58
CA LEU A 280 -20.56 -11.06 -3.64
C LEU A 280 -20.40 -12.15 -4.71
N LYS A 281 -21.06 -13.30 -4.54
CA LYS A 281 -20.91 -14.43 -5.46
C LYS A 281 -21.50 -14.10 -6.84
N GLY A 282 -20.60 -13.92 -7.80
CA GLY A 282 -20.94 -13.59 -9.19
C GLY A 282 -20.77 -12.11 -9.52
N GLU A 283 -20.64 -11.26 -8.50
CA GLU A 283 -20.56 -9.80 -8.65
C GLU A 283 -19.11 -9.30 -8.79
N ILE A 284 -18.14 -10.06 -8.24
CA ILE A 284 -16.73 -9.65 -8.23
C ILE A 284 -15.84 -10.53 -9.11
N ASP A 285 -14.81 -9.92 -9.67
CA ASP A 285 -13.69 -10.60 -10.31
C ASP A 285 -12.68 -11.17 -9.29
N ARG A 286 -11.55 -11.71 -9.78
CA ARG A 286 -10.50 -12.30 -8.93
C ARG A 286 -9.80 -11.30 -8.00
N PHE A 287 -9.84 -10.02 -8.32
CA PHE A 287 -9.22 -8.91 -7.59
C PHE A 287 -10.20 -8.27 -6.60
N GLY A 288 -11.49 -8.63 -6.67
CA GLY A 288 -12.54 -8.02 -5.87
C GLY A 288 -13.18 -6.79 -6.53
N ASN A 289 -12.97 -6.60 -7.82
CA ASN A 289 -13.59 -5.49 -8.55
C ASN A 289 -15.01 -5.85 -9.01
N THR A 290 -15.90 -4.86 -8.99
CA THR A 290 -17.21 -4.87 -9.66
C THR A 290 -17.18 -3.96 -10.90
N ASP A 291 -18.25 -3.97 -11.70
CA ASP A 291 -18.48 -2.98 -12.76
C ASP A 291 -17.31 -2.83 -13.75
N ASN A 292 -16.67 -3.94 -14.11
CA ASN A 292 -15.48 -3.99 -14.97
C ASN A 292 -14.28 -3.17 -14.44
N GLY A 293 -14.09 -3.13 -13.12
CA GLY A 293 -12.97 -2.41 -12.50
C GLY A 293 -13.31 -1.01 -12.01
N ALA A 294 -14.58 -0.59 -12.04
CA ALA A 294 -14.97 0.76 -11.62
C ALA A 294 -15.08 0.90 -10.09
N SER A 295 -15.47 -0.17 -9.39
CA SER A 295 -15.50 -0.21 -7.93
C SER A 295 -14.81 -1.45 -7.40
N ARG A 296 -14.42 -1.41 -6.12
CA ARG A 296 -13.66 -2.47 -5.47
C ARG A 296 -14.21 -2.76 -4.08
N VAL A 297 -14.22 -4.03 -3.71
CA VAL A 297 -14.54 -4.43 -2.33
C VAL A 297 -13.39 -4.03 -1.41
N LEU A 298 -13.70 -3.19 -0.42
CA LEU A 298 -12.74 -2.69 0.56
C LEU A 298 -12.51 -3.71 1.69
N ILE A 299 -11.29 -3.73 2.21
CA ILE A 299 -10.90 -4.53 3.39
C ILE A 299 -10.54 -3.57 4.53
N THR A 300 -11.46 -3.35 5.47
CA THR A 300 -11.29 -2.44 6.62
C THR A 300 -11.47 -3.18 7.95
N PRO A 301 -10.58 -4.11 8.35
CA PRO A 301 -10.67 -4.86 9.61
C PRO A 301 -10.15 -4.03 10.80
N TYR A 302 -10.38 -2.73 10.76
CA TYR A 302 -9.88 -1.74 11.70
C TYR A 302 -10.87 -0.58 11.77
N ILE A 303 -10.75 0.27 12.79
CA ILE A 303 -11.60 1.46 12.95
C ILE A 303 -10.86 2.73 12.54
N HIS A 304 -11.61 3.76 12.18
CA HIS A 304 -11.09 5.11 12.05
C HIS A 304 -11.20 5.82 13.41
N TYR A 305 -10.08 5.97 14.12
CA TYR A 305 -10.07 6.55 15.45
C TYR A 305 -9.62 8.02 15.42
N SER A 306 -10.32 8.87 16.15
CA SER A 306 -9.96 10.26 16.41
C SER A 306 -9.22 10.41 17.74
N TYR A 307 -9.54 9.54 18.71
CA TYR A 307 -8.99 9.54 20.06
C TYR A 307 -8.55 8.14 20.47
N GLU A 308 -7.45 8.04 21.23
CA GLU A 308 -6.91 6.75 21.68
C GLU A 308 -7.94 5.92 22.48
N GLN A 309 -8.86 6.57 23.19
CA GLN A 309 -9.92 5.95 23.98
C GLN A 309 -10.80 5.03 23.13
N GLN A 310 -11.02 5.34 21.86
CA GLN A 310 -11.82 4.51 20.95
C GLN A 310 -11.15 3.15 20.68
N LEU A 311 -9.83 3.03 20.88
CA LEU A 311 -9.10 1.76 20.75
C LEU A 311 -9.31 0.81 21.95
N SER A 312 -9.95 1.28 23.03
CA SER A 312 -10.27 0.45 24.21
C SER A 312 -11.15 -0.75 23.87
N VAL A 313 -11.99 -0.65 22.83
CA VAL A 313 -12.87 -1.72 22.37
C VAL A 313 -12.12 -3.03 22.09
N TYR A 314 -10.90 -2.96 21.56
CA TYR A 314 -10.07 -4.13 21.30
C TYR A 314 -9.57 -4.78 22.58
N LYS A 315 -9.13 -3.98 23.54
CA LYS A 315 -8.71 -4.46 24.86
C LYS A 315 -9.87 -5.15 25.58
N ASP A 316 -11.03 -4.51 25.61
CA ASP A 316 -12.20 -5.02 26.33
C ASP A 316 -12.73 -6.30 25.69
N CYS A 317 -12.81 -6.34 24.35
CA CYS A 317 -13.22 -7.53 23.62
C CYS A 317 -12.25 -8.70 23.84
N THR A 318 -10.94 -8.46 23.70
CA THR A 318 -9.93 -9.52 23.84
C THR A 318 -9.83 -10.06 25.27
N GLN A 319 -10.02 -9.21 26.28
CA GLN A 319 -10.13 -9.64 27.67
C GLN A 319 -11.38 -10.49 27.91
N LYS A 320 -12.54 -10.08 27.40
CA LYS A 320 -13.80 -10.81 27.51
C LYS A 320 -13.73 -12.18 26.81
N ALA A 321 -13.06 -12.25 25.67
CA ALA A 321 -12.85 -13.51 24.94
C ALA A 321 -12.03 -14.53 25.76
N GLY A 322 -11.14 -14.05 26.64
CA GLY A 322 -10.31 -14.88 27.50
C GLY A 322 -9.51 -15.92 26.69
N LYS A 323 -9.72 -17.20 27.00
CA LYS A 323 -9.04 -18.33 26.34
C LYS A 323 -9.76 -18.84 25.08
N ASN A 324 -10.94 -18.30 24.75
CA ASN A 324 -11.64 -18.71 23.53
C ASN A 324 -10.97 -18.05 22.33
N ILE A 325 -10.19 -18.86 21.60
CA ILE A 325 -9.35 -18.37 20.50
C ILE A 325 -10.17 -17.79 19.33
N ASN A 326 -11.32 -18.39 19.01
CA ASN A 326 -12.18 -17.87 17.95
C ASN A 326 -12.82 -16.56 18.38
N ALA A 327 -13.33 -16.48 19.62
CA ALA A 327 -13.87 -15.22 20.15
C ALA A 327 -12.80 -14.12 20.19
N TYR A 328 -11.55 -14.45 20.52
CA TYR A 328 -10.44 -13.51 20.53
C TYR A 328 -10.17 -12.94 19.13
N TYR A 329 -10.08 -13.81 18.11
CA TYR A 329 -9.81 -13.37 16.74
C TYR A 329 -11.01 -12.68 16.07
N SER A 330 -12.23 -12.93 16.54
CA SER A 330 -13.40 -12.14 16.15
C SER A 330 -13.34 -10.69 16.64
N CYS A 331 -12.49 -10.35 17.60
CA CYS A 331 -12.33 -8.98 18.08
C CYS A 331 -11.61 -8.04 17.11
N PHE A 332 -10.91 -8.54 16.09
CA PHE A 332 -10.13 -7.72 15.15
C PHE A 332 -10.92 -7.34 13.89
N GLU A 333 -12.22 -7.10 14.06
CA GLU A 333 -13.10 -6.40 13.13
C GLU A 333 -14.20 -5.81 14.02
N GLN A 334 -14.22 -4.50 14.16
CA GLN A 334 -15.16 -3.76 15.00
C GLN A 334 -16.01 -2.84 14.12
N GLU A 335 -17.21 -2.51 14.58
CA GLU A 335 -17.99 -1.45 13.95
C GLU A 335 -17.30 -0.11 14.14
N GLU A 336 -17.42 0.78 13.15
CA GLU A 336 -16.88 2.13 13.25
C GLU A 336 -17.46 2.84 14.48
N PRO A 337 -16.63 3.48 15.31
CA PRO A 337 -17.14 4.22 16.45
C PRO A 337 -18.05 5.34 15.97
N ASP A 338 -19.21 5.48 16.62
CA ASP A 338 -20.17 6.52 16.30
C ASP A 338 -19.51 7.90 16.50
N LEU A 339 -19.32 8.66 15.42
CA LEU A 339 -18.63 9.97 15.45
C LEU A 339 -19.44 11.04 16.19
N THR A 340 -20.66 10.71 16.64
CA THR A 340 -21.59 11.61 17.31
C THR A 340 -21.42 11.70 18.83
N ASP A 341 -20.63 10.81 19.45
CA ASP A 341 -20.59 10.67 20.92
C ASP A 341 -19.38 11.35 21.62
N TYR A 342 -18.58 12.13 20.89
CA TYR A 342 -17.45 12.89 21.45
C TYR A 342 -17.50 14.37 21.10
N GLY A 343 -18.70 14.94 21.16
CA GLY A 343 -18.92 16.39 21.24
C GLY A 343 -18.88 16.87 22.69
N GLU A 344 -18.07 17.89 22.95
CA GLU A 344 -17.96 18.69 24.18
C GLU A 344 -17.10 18.11 25.33
N GLU A 345 -15.80 18.39 25.27
CA GLU A 345 -15.07 18.94 26.44
C GLU A 345 -14.32 20.22 26.05
#